data_AF-G9ZIQ4-F1
#
_entry.id   AF-G9ZIQ4-F1
#
_cell.length_a   1.000
_cell.length_b   1.000
_cell.length_c   1.000
_cell.angle_alpha   90.00
_cell.angle_beta   90.00
_cell.angle_gamma   90.00
#
_symmetry.space_group_name_H-M   'P 1'
#
loop_
_entity.id
_entity.type
_entity.pdbx_description
1 polymer ?
#
loop_
_entity_poly.entity_id
_entity_poly.type
_entity_poly.pdbx_seq_one_letter_code
_entity_poly.pdbx_strand_id
1 'polypeptide(L)'
;PNLSDDGIQAVWALLRQRGQDAYIPEKANTWKAKDGAQEAHEAIRPTDFNLYKGADCAERGVNAVQIQLYQLIWRRAVASQMRSAQFKVRSATLASTQPVAALDAVAAPADGVPGQQQA
;
A
#
# COMPACT_ATOMS: atom_id res chain seq x y z
N PRO A 1 -1.63 -3.24 -7.22
CA PRO A 1 -1.08 -3.21 -8.60
C PRO A 1 -1.05 -4.64 -9.11
N ASN A 2 -1.46 -4.89 -10.35
CA ASN A 2 -1.42 -6.24 -10.88
C ASN A 2 0.03 -6.57 -11.26
N LEU A 3 0.61 -7.51 -10.51
CA LEU A 3 1.94 -8.05 -10.76
C LEU A 3 1.79 -9.38 -11.50
N SER A 4 2.79 -9.72 -12.30
CA SER A 4 2.96 -11.04 -12.87
C SER A 4 3.21 -12.07 -11.78
N ASP A 5 3.00 -13.35 -12.09
CA ASP A 5 3.31 -14.45 -11.18
C ASP A 5 4.78 -14.42 -10.73
N ASP A 6 5.70 -14.15 -11.65
CA ASP A 6 7.13 -13.93 -11.35
C ASP A 6 7.34 -12.79 -10.35
N GLY A 7 6.70 -11.63 -10.59
CA GLY A 7 6.78 -10.48 -9.68
C GLY A 7 6.25 -10.80 -8.28
N ILE A 8 5.16 -11.56 -8.17
CA ILE A 8 4.60 -11.99 -6.89
C ILE A 8 5.57 -12.93 -6.17
N GLN A 9 6.11 -13.94 -6.86
CA GLN A 9 7.06 -14.88 -6.27
C GLN A 9 8.36 -14.20 -5.85
N ALA A 10 8.85 -13.22 -6.63
CA ALA A 10 10.02 -12.44 -6.27
C ALA A 10 9.82 -11.63 -4.98
N VAL A 11 8.65 -11.00 -4.80
CA VAL A 11 8.31 -10.32 -3.54
C VAL A 11 8.24 -11.30 -2.37
N TRP A 12 7.59 -12.45 -2.56
CA TRP A 12 7.48 -13.45 -1.50
C TRP A 12 8.85 -14.03 -1.13
N ALA A 13 9.70 -14.33 -2.11
CA ALA A 13 11.07 -14.78 -1.87
C ALA A 13 11.87 -13.75 -1.07
N LEU A 14 11.77 -12.46 -1.43
CA LEU A 14 12.38 -11.36 -0.68
C LEU A 14 11.90 -11.33 0.78
N LEU A 15 10.60 -11.46 1.02
CA LEU A 15 10.04 -11.47 2.38
C LEU A 15 10.58 -12.66 3.19
N ARG A 16 10.62 -13.85 2.61
CA ARG A 16 11.20 -15.04 3.26
C ARG A 16 12.68 -14.86 3.59
N GLN A 17 13.45 -14.34 2.64
CA GLN A 17 14.88 -14.04 2.84
C GLN A 17 15.10 -13.05 3.99
N ARG A 18 14.16 -12.12 4.20
CA ARG A 18 14.19 -11.15 5.30
C ARG A 18 13.59 -11.68 6.61
N GLY A 19 13.16 -12.94 6.67
CA GLY A 19 12.50 -13.54 7.83
C GLY A 19 11.11 -12.97 8.10
N GLN A 20 10.42 -12.51 7.07
CA GLN A 20 9.14 -11.81 7.12
C GLN A 20 7.96 -12.67 6.59
N ASP A 21 8.09 -13.99 6.67
CA ASP A 21 7.09 -14.98 6.23
C ASP A 21 5.69 -14.72 6.80
N ALA A 22 5.62 -14.25 8.04
CA ALA A 22 4.37 -13.90 8.71
C ALA A 22 3.56 -12.80 8.00
N TYR A 23 4.19 -12.04 7.10
CA TYR A 23 3.54 -10.98 6.31
C TYR A 23 3.14 -11.42 4.90
N ILE A 24 3.39 -12.68 4.51
CA ILE A 24 2.95 -13.23 3.22
C ILE A 24 1.48 -13.65 3.32
N PRO A 25 0.57 -13.14 2.48
CA PRO A 25 -0.83 -13.53 2.48
C PRO A 25 -1.01 -14.97 2.00
N GLU A 26 -2.10 -15.64 2.42
CA GLU A 26 -2.40 -17.02 1.99
C GLU A 26 -2.64 -17.14 0.48
N LYS A 27 -3.18 -16.09 -0.13
CA LYS A 27 -3.39 -15.96 -1.57
C LYS A 27 -2.84 -14.62 -2.04
N ALA A 28 -2.35 -14.58 -3.28
CA ALA A 28 -1.86 -13.35 -3.88
C ALA A 28 -2.97 -12.28 -3.94
N ASN A 29 -2.59 -11.04 -3.66
CA ASN A 29 -3.52 -9.92 -3.76
C ASN A 29 -3.69 -9.54 -5.23
N THR A 30 -4.94 -9.51 -5.71
CA THR A 30 -5.30 -9.13 -7.08
C THR A 30 -6.29 -7.97 -7.07
N TRP A 31 -6.26 -7.13 -8.10
CA TRP A 31 -7.18 -6.02 -8.26
C TRP A 31 -7.86 -6.10 -9.62
N LYS A 32 -9.16 -5.78 -9.66
CA LYS A 32 -9.88 -5.64 -10.92
C LYS A 32 -9.22 -4.53 -11.73
N ALA A 33 -8.77 -4.89 -12.91
CA ALA A 33 -8.35 -3.90 -13.89
C ALA A 33 -9.60 -3.40 -14.65
N LYS A 34 -9.44 -2.27 -15.32
CA LYS A 34 -10.58 -1.45 -15.79
C LYS A 34 -10.90 -1.85 -17.22
N ASP A 35 -12.17 -2.11 -17.51
CA ASP A 35 -12.63 -2.51 -18.84
C ASP A 35 -12.07 -1.58 -19.93
N GLY A 36 -11.43 -2.19 -20.94
CA GLY A 36 -10.81 -1.49 -22.07
C GLY A 36 -9.38 -0.98 -21.83
N ALA A 37 -8.78 -1.19 -20.65
CA ALA A 37 -7.35 -0.98 -20.46
C ALA A 37 -6.54 -1.98 -21.31
N GLN A 38 -5.29 -1.64 -21.63
CA GLN A 38 -4.32 -2.63 -22.13
C GLN A 38 -3.97 -3.61 -20.99
N GLU A 39 -4.90 -4.52 -20.70
CA GLU A 39 -4.94 -5.48 -19.58
C GLU A 39 -3.81 -6.52 -19.61
N ALA A 40 -2.94 -6.50 -20.61
CA ALA A 40 -1.85 -7.46 -20.76
C ALA A 40 -0.51 -7.01 -20.14
N HIS A 41 -0.41 -5.76 -19.66
CA HIS A 41 0.86 -5.24 -19.16
C HIS A 41 0.90 -5.22 -17.64
N GLU A 42 1.98 -5.80 -17.10
CA GLU A 42 2.28 -5.79 -15.68
C GLU A 42 2.43 -4.35 -15.16
N ALA A 43 2.04 -4.12 -13.90
CA ALA A 43 2.33 -2.86 -13.24
C ALA A 43 3.85 -2.61 -13.09
N ILE A 44 4.23 -1.33 -13.09
CA ILE A 44 5.63 -0.93 -12.88
C ILE A 44 6.12 -1.46 -11.53
N ARG A 45 7.19 -2.26 -11.57
CA ARG A 45 7.87 -2.85 -10.41
C ARG A 45 9.39 -2.85 -10.61
N PRO A 46 10.17 -3.05 -9.55
CA PRO A 46 11.58 -3.39 -9.70
C PRO A 46 11.76 -4.69 -10.49
N THR A 47 12.81 -4.73 -11.32
CA THR A 47 13.30 -5.97 -11.94
C THR A 47 14.01 -6.84 -10.91
N ASP A 48 14.79 -6.24 -10.01
CA ASP A 48 15.39 -6.89 -8.85
C ASP A 48 14.93 -6.19 -7.56
N PHE A 49 14.30 -6.96 -6.67
CA PHE A 49 13.80 -6.49 -5.38
C PHE A 49 14.88 -6.41 -4.29
N ASN A 50 16.09 -6.93 -4.51
CA ASN A 50 17.20 -6.83 -3.58
C ASN A 50 17.84 -5.43 -3.56
N LEU A 51 17.68 -4.67 -4.64
CA LEU A 51 18.30 -3.34 -4.84
C LEU A 51 17.58 -2.19 -4.10
N TYR A 52 17.07 -2.46 -2.90
CA TYR A 52 16.29 -1.48 -2.12
C TYR A 52 17.10 -0.25 -1.69
N LYS A 53 18.35 -0.46 -1.26
CA LYS A 53 19.24 0.61 -0.82
C LYS A 53 20.02 1.06 -2.04
N GLY A 54 19.78 2.28 -2.50
CA GLY A 54 20.46 2.90 -3.65
C GLY A 54 21.97 3.13 -3.49
N ALA A 55 22.66 2.36 -2.62
CA ALA A 55 24.11 2.35 -2.51
C ALA A 55 24.75 1.99 -3.87
N ASP A 56 24.19 1.02 -4.60
CA ASP A 56 24.62 0.71 -5.97
C ASP A 56 24.22 1.78 -7.01
N CYS A 57 23.28 2.68 -6.68
CA CYS A 57 22.74 3.65 -7.61
C CYS A 57 23.54 4.97 -7.62
N ALA A 58 24.10 5.39 -6.49
CA ALA A 58 24.92 6.59 -6.40
C ALA A 58 26.19 6.48 -7.27
N GLU A 59 26.81 5.30 -7.33
CA GLU A 59 27.97 5.00 -8.18
C GLU A 59 27.62 4.98 -9.68
N ARG A 60 26.33 4.84 -10.02
CA ARG A 60 25.81 4.75 -11.40
C ARG A 60 25.32 6.08 -11.97
N GLY A 61 25.58 7.20 -11.29
CA GLY A 61 25.12 8.53 -11.73
C GLY A 61 23.60 8.75 -11.59
N VAL A 62 22.92 7.95 -10.77
CA VAL A 62 21.49 8.09 -10.52
C VAL A 62 21.27 9.24 -9.54
N ASN A 63 20.43 10.20 -9.92
CA ASN A 63 20.17 11.37 -9.08
C ASN A 63 19.21 11.05 -7.92
N ALA A 64 19.19 11.94 -6.92
CA ALA A 64 18.38 11.74 -5.71
C ALA A 64 16.87 11.54 -6.00
N VAL A 65 16.33 12.24 -7.01
CA VAL A 65 14.91 12.13 -7.38
C VAL A 65 14.60 10.75 -7.97
N GLN A 66 15.48 10.22 -8.80
CA GLN A 66 15.35 8.87 -9.37
C GLN A 66 15.43 7.80 -8.28
N ILE A 67 16.32 7.95 -7.29
CA ILE A 67 16.40 7.05 -6.14
C ILE A 67 15.09 7.07 -5.35
N GLN A 68 14.55 8.26 -5.06
CA GLN A 68 13.28 8.40 -4.34
C GLN A 68 12.11 7.77 -5.12
N LEU A 69 12.06 7.98 -6.44
CA LEU A 69 11.05 7.37 -7.31
C LEU A 69 11.16 5.85 -7.31
N TYR A 70 12.37 5.31 -7.45
CA TYR A 70 12.61 3.87 -7.39
C TYR A 70 12.18 3.30 -6.03
N GLN A 71 12.54 3.95 -4.92
CA GLN A 71 12.12 3.53 -3.58
C GLN A 71 10.61 3.57 -3.40
N LEU A 72 9.91 4.52 -4.02
CA LEU A 72 8.45 4.57 -4.01
C LEU A 72 7.85 3.38 -4.79
N ILE A 73 8.35 3.12 -5.98
CA ILE A 73 7.93 1.98 -6.83
C ILE A 73 8.17 0.67 -6.07
N TRP A 74 9.36 0.49 -5.50
CA TRP A 74 9.74 -0.68 -4.71
C TRP A 74 8.80 -0.88 -3.53
N ARG A 75 8.56 0.16 -2.72
CA ARG A 75 7.69 0.08 -1.54
C ARG A 75 6.26 -0.30 -1.93
N ARG A 76 5.75 0.29 -3.01
CA ARG A 76 4.39 0.01 -3.49
C ARG A 76 4.26 -1.42 -4.03
N ALA A 77 5.25 -1.92 -4.77
CA ALA A 77 5.24 -3.29 -5.29
C ALA A 77 5.30 -4.31 -4.14
N VAL A 78 6.23 -4.17 -3.20
CA VAL A 78 6.37 -5.08 -2.06
C VAL A 78 5.13 -5.05 -1.17
N ALA A 79 4.70 -3.86 -0.74
CA ALA A 79 3.53 -3.73 0.15
C ALA A 79 2.24 -4.26 -0.47
N SER A 80 2.13 -4.24 -1.81
CA SER A 80 0.95 -4.78 -2.49
C SER A 80 0.78 -6.27 -2.27
N GLN A 81 1.84 -7.04 -2.08
CA GLN A 81 1.78 -8.49 -1.88
C GLN A 81 2.01 -8.90 -0.42
N MET A 82 1.86 -7.96 0.53
CA MET A 82 1.87 -8.22 1.97
C MET A 82 0.44 -8.34 2.53
N ARG A 83 0.32 -8.97 3.71
CA ARG A 83 -0.94 -9.01 4.48
C ARG A 83 -1.41 -7.61 4.84
N SER A 84 -2.74 -7.46 4.93
CA SER A 84 -3.38 -6.26 5.46
C SER A 84 -2.90 -5.96 6.88
N ALA A 85 -2.69 -4.68 7.17
CA ALA A 85 -2.37 -4.23 8.51
C ALA A 85 -3.55 -4.49 9.45
N GLN A 86 -3.25 -4.95 10.66
CA GLN A 86 -4.23 -5.17 11.71
C GLN A 86 -4.22 -3.96 12.66
N PHE A 87 -5.40 -3.39 12.92
CA PHE A 87 -5.55 -2.22 13.77
C PHE A 87 -6.50 -2.52 14.93
N LYS A 88 -6.18 -1.99 16.11
CA LYS A 88 -7.09 -1.93 17.25
C LYS A 88 -7.61 -0.50 17.38
N VAL A 89 -8.85 -0.29 16.95
CA VAL A 89 -9.49 1.04 16.99
C VAL A 89 -10.38 1.12 18.22
N ARG A 90 -10.33 2.26 18.93
CA ARG A 90 -11.21 2.55 20.08
C ARG A 90 -11.87 3.90 19.88
N SER A 91 -13.20 3.91 19.91
CA SER A 91 -14.01 5.13 19.82
C SER A 91 -14.75 5.36 21.13
N ALA A 92 -14.85 6.61 21.56
CA ALA A 92 -15.64 7.01 22.71
C ALA A 92 -16.52 8.19 22.32
N THR A 93 -17.82 8.06 22.53
CA THR A 93 -18.79 9.13 22.35
C THR A 93 -19.11 9.72 23.71
N LEU A 94 -19.00 11.04 23.83
CA LEU A 94 -19.26 11.77 25.07
C LEU A 94 -20.58 12.52 24.96
N ALA A 95 -21.42 12.41 25.98
CA ALA A 95 -22.63 13.21 26.14
C ALA A 95 -22.43 14.16 27.33
N SER A 96 -22.84 15.42 27.17
CA SER A 96 -22.84 16.39 28.26
C SER A 96 -24.20 16.41 28.95
N THR A 97 -24.21 16.45 30.28
CA THR A 97 -25.44 16.66 31.09
C THR A 97 -25.79 18.14 31.23
N GLN A 98 -24.92 19.04 30.79
CA GLN A 98 -25.18 20.48 30.71
C GLN A 98 -25.11 20.98 29.27
N PRO A 99 -25.83 22.06 28.92
CA PRO A 99 -25.66 22.72 27.63
C PRO A 99 -24.20 23.14 27.48
N VAL A 100 -23.52 22.56 26.50
CA VAL A 100 -22.19 23.03 26.11
C VAL A 100 -22.43 24.32 25.32
N ALA A 101 -22.04 25.47 25.87
CA ALA A 101 -22.05 26.71 25.11
C ALA A 101 -21.31 26.47 23.79
N ALA A 102 -21.99 26.76 22.69
CA ALA A 102 -21.75 26.29 21.34
C ALA A 102 -20.29 25.88 21.04
N LEU A 103 -20.11 24.60 20.71
CA LEU A 103 -18.95 24.15 19.94
C LEU A 103 -19.10 24.64 18.49
N ASP A 104 -19.13 25.95 18.29
CA ASP A 104 -19.03 26.53 16.97
C ASP A 104 -17.57 26.44 16.52
N ALA A 105 -17.38 25.67 15.45
CA ALA A 105 -16.15 25.48 14.67
C ALA A 105 -15.19 24.36 15.11
N VAL A 106 -15.64 23.11 14.95
CA VAL A 106 -14.82 22.15 14.17
C VAL A 106 -15.74 21.52 13.13
N ALA A 107 -15.53 21.89 11.86
CA ALA A 107 -16.22 21.25 10.75
C ALA A 107 -16.02 19.73 10.84
N ALA A 108 -17.12 18.97 10.79
CA ALA A 108 -17.07 17.52 10.73
C ALA A 108 -16.11 17.10 9.61
N PRO A 109 -15.22 16.10 9.83
CA PRO A 109 -14.51 15.50 8.71
C PRO A 109 -15.57 14.96 7.76
N ALA A 110 -15.44 15.31 6.48
CA ALA A 110 -16.33 14.84 5.43
C ALA A 110 -16.15 13.32 5.27
N ASP A 111 -16.89 12.54 6.06
CA ASP A 111 -17.05 11.10 5.86
C ASP A 111 -17.91 10.88 4.61
N GLY A 112 -17.28 11.04 3.45
CA GLY A 112 -17.73 10.38 2.24
C GLY A 112 -17.40 8.90 2.36
N VAL A 113 -18.31 8.09 2.89
CA VAL A 113 -18.33 6.64 2.66
C VAL A 113 -19.02 6.42 1.31
N PRO A 114 -18.31 6.05 0.23
CA PRO A 114 -18.96 5.69 -1.01
C PRO A 114 -19.34 4.21 -0.96
N GLY A 115 -20.64 3.93 -1.02
CA GLY A 115 -21.16 2.66 -1.54
C GLY A 115 -21.02 1.43 -0.65
N GLN A 116 -21.85 1.34 0.39
CA GLN A 116 -22.46 0.04 0.71
C GLN A 116 -23.71 -0.10 -0.15
N GLN A 117 -23.55 -0.77 -1.30
CA GLN A 117 -24.68 -1.24 -2.10
C GLN A 117 -25.37 -2.39 -1.36
N GLN A 118 -26.69 -2.41 -1.48
CA GLN A 118 -27.64 -3.39 -0.96
C GLN A 118 -27.33 -4.82 -1.45
N ALA A 119 -27.88 -5.79 -0.70
CA ALA A 119 -28.00 -7.19 -1.10
C ALA A 119 -28.70 -7.36 -2.46
#